data_AF-A0A453LW06-F1
#
_entry.id   AF-A0A453LW06-F1
#
_cell.length_a   1.000
_cell.length_b   1.000
_cell.length_c   1.000
_cell.angle_alpha   90.00
_cell.angle_beta   90.00
_cell.angle_gamma   90.00
#
_symmetry.space_group_name_H-M   'P 1'
#
loop_
_entity.id
_entity.type
_entity.pdbx_description
1 polymer ?
#
loop_
_entity_poly.entity_id
_entity_poly.type
_entity_poly.pdbx_seq_one_letter_code
_entity_poly.pdbx_strand_id
1 'polypeptide(L)'
;AVRQKVQIAAPLHYRNLIRRHRRFLTPAAAKTKALQGTEPEPLAGFAMRPPPSPPLLPLLLLLVLLPSPPAVAAAAGPTSLEALRAAAGRRGASPATQERAAAGVLRRLLPSHALSFRFQIDPKGGVCGDSSCFRISNVDGSSKGGAEILIQGNTAVELASGLHWYLKYWCGVHISWDKTGGAQLASVPSPGSLPRVKGTAVKVERPVPWNYYQNVVTSSYSFVWWDWRRWEKEIDWMALQGINLPLAFTGQEAVWQKVFKSFNVTDRDLDDFFGGPAFLAWARMGNLHAWGGPLSQNWLDQQLALQKKILSRMIELGMVPVLPSFSGNVPVAFKKLFPSASITRLGEWNTVDGNPRWCCTYILDPSDALFIDVGQAFIKQQMKEYGDITSIYNCDTFNENTPPTNEPAYISSLGSAIYQAMSRGNKDAVWLMQGWLFYSDAAFWKESQMKALLHSVPIGKMMVLDLFADVKPIWQTSSQFYGVPYIWCMLHNFGGNIEMYGVLDSISSGPIDARTSYNSTMVGVGMCMEGIEHNPVVYELMSEMAFRSQKVEVEDWLKSYSYRRYGQSNVEIQKAWAILYHTIYNCTDGIAV
;
A
#
# COMPACT_ATOMS: atom_id res chain seq x y z
N ALA A 1 -14.94 -41.10 11.82
CA ALA A 1 -15.62 -39.80 12.09
C ALA A 1 -14.59 -38.85 12.68
N VAL A 2 -14.71 -37.54 12.42
CA VAL A 2 -13.72 -36.46 12.69
C VAL A 2 -12.66 -36.25 11.58
N ARG A 3 -13.13 -35.78 10.43
CA ARG A 3 -12.44 -34.78 9.59
C ARG A 3 -13.43 -33.63 9.41
N GLN A 4 -13.50 -32.74 10.40
CA GLN A 4 -14.31 -31.53 10.31
C GLN A 4 -13.44 -30.42 9.71
N LYS A 5 -13.93 -29.87 8.60
CA LYS A 5 -13.33 -28.79 7.83
C LYS A 5 -13.22 -27.55 8.72
N VAL A 6 -12.00 -27.09 8.97
CA VAL A 6 -11.75 -25.69 9.34
C VAL A 6 -11.80 -24.89 8.03
N GLN A 7 -12.98 -24.36 7.71
CA GLN A 7 -13.17 -23.39 6.62
C GLN A 7 -12.92 -22.00 7.21
N ILE A 8 -11.72 -21.47 6.99
CA ILE A 8 -11.39 -20.08 7.30
C ILE A 8 -12.22 -19.17 6.39
N ALA A 9 -12.76 -18.11 6.99
CA ALA A 9 -13.61 -17.11 6.37
C ALA A 9 -12.81 -16.29 5.35
N ALA A 10 -12.93 -16.63 4.07
CA ALA A 10 -12.82 -15.65 3.00
C ALA A 10 -14.23 -15.05 2.79
N PRO A 11 -14.39 -13.72 2.63
CA PRO A 11 -15.67 -13.08 2.36
C PRO A 11 -16.43 -13.78 1.23
N LEU A 12 -17.77 -13.82 1.31
CA LEU A 12 -18.62 -14.50 0.32
C LEU A 12 -18.37 -14.02 -1.13
N HIS A 13 -17.83 -12.80 -1.28
CA HIS A 13 -17.40 -12.23 -2.56
C HIS A 13 -16.35 -13.11 -3.27
N TYR A 14 -15.33 -13.59 -2.55
CA TYR A 14 -14.32 -14.52 -3.08
C TYR A 14 -14.92 -15.88 -3.44
N ARG A 15 -15.90 -16.37 -2.66
CA ARG A 15 -16.57 -17.65 -2.93
C ARG A 15 -17.46 -17.60 -4.17
N ASN A 16 -18.09 -16.46 -4.45
CA ASN A 16 -18.93 -16.26 -5.64
C ASN A 16 -18.11 -16.07 -6.92
N LEU A 17 -16.93 -15.43 -6.85
CA LEU A 17 -15.97 -15.39 -7.96
C LEU A 17 -15.51 -16.80 -8.33
N ILE A 18 -15.12 -17.61 -7.33
CA ILE A 18 -14.65 -18.99 -7.54
C ILE A 18 -15.77 -19.93 -8.03
N ARG A 19 -17.02 -19.76 -7.56
CA ARG A 19 -18.16 -20.62 -7.97
C ARG A 19 -18.68 -20.31 -9.38
N ARG A 20 -18.65 -19.06 -9.85
CA ARG A 20 -19.10 -18.72 -11.21
C ARG A 20 -18.17 -19.26 -12.30
N HIS A 21 -16.90 -19.53 -12.01
CA HIS A 21 -15.92 -19.90 -13.05
C HIS A 21 -15.53 -21.39 -13.09
N ARG A 22 -15.94 -22.21 -12.11
CA ARG A 22 -15.87 -23.68 -12.24
C ARG A 22 -16.80 -24.28 -13.30
N ARG A 23 -17.72 -23.50 -13.89
CA ARG A 23 -18.59 -23.97 -15.00
C ARG A 23 -17.96 -23.89 -16.39
N PHE A 24 -16.78 -23.29 -16.54
CA PHE A 24 -16.13 -23.13 -17.85
C PHE A 24 -14.89 -24.00 -18.08
N LEU A 25 -14.56 -24.90 -17.14
CA LEU A 25 -13.43 -25.83 -17.28
C LEU A 25 -13.89 -27.27 -17.06
N THR A 26 -14.52 -27.84 -18.09
CA THR A 26 -14.56 -29.28 -18.31
C THR A 26 -14.14 -29.56 -19.75
N PRO A 27 -13.15 -30.43 -20.01
CA PRO A 27 -12.73 -30.75 -21.37
C PRO A 27 -13.72 -31.72 -22.00
N ALA A 28 -14.33 -31.33 -23.13
CA ALA A 28 -15.08 -32.25 -23.97
C ALA A 28 -14.10 -33.18 -24.70
N ALA A 29 -14.12 -34.45 -24.32
CA ALA A 29 -13.36 -35.52 -24.95
C ALA A 29 -13.92 -35.87 -26.34
N ALA A 30 -13.03 -36.01 -27.32
CA ALA A 30 -13.33 -36.50 -28.66
C ALA A 30 -13.71 -37.98 -28.66
N LYS A 31 -14.77 -38.34 -29.39
CA LYS A 31 -14.99 -39.68 -29.96
C LYS A 31 -15.65 -39.59 -31.33
N THR A 32 -14.95 -40.12 -32.31
CA THR A 32 -15.32 -40.29 -33.72
C THR A 32 -16.12 -41.58 -33.93
N LYS A 33 -17.20 -41.56 -34.73
CA LYS A 33 -17.63 -42.72 -35.54
C LYS A 33 -18.62 -42.35 -36.68
N ALA A 34 -18.07 -42.39 -37.89
CA ALA A 34 -18.55 -42.82 -39.21
C ALA A 34 -20.05 -42.90 -39.62
N LEU A 35 -20.34 -42.18 -40.72
CA LEU A 35 -20.92 -42.56 -42.04
C LEU A 35 -22.38 -43.04 -42.22
N GLN A 36 -23.10 -42.27 -43.07
CA GLN A 36 -23.91 -42.62 -44.27
C GLN A 36 -24.81 -41.39 -44.53
N GLY A 37 -24.92 -40.71 -45.69
CA GLY A 37 -24.72 -41.04 -47.09
C GLY A 37 -26.07 -40.84 -47.80
N THR A 38 -26.21 -39.79 -48.63
CA THR A 38 -26.99 -39.69 -49.90
C THR A 38 -27.31 -38.23 -50.26
N GLU A 39 -26.77 -37.76 -51.40
CA GLU A 39 -27.39 -36.75 -52.28
C GLU A 39 -28.13 -37.49 -53.43
N PRO A 40 -29.05 -36.83 -54.18
CA PRO A 40 -28.64 -36.10 -55.40
C PRO A 40 -29.46 -34.82 -55.74
N GLU A 41 -28.74 -33.74 -56.12
CA GLU A 41 -28.84 -32.92 -57.37
C GLU A 41 -30.16 -32.21 -57.84
N PRO A 42 -30.13 -31.24 -58.80
CA PRO A 42 -29.96 -29.79 -58.59
C PRO A 42 -31.09 -28.95 -59.25
N LEU A 43 -31.03 -27.60 -59.23
CA LEU A 43 -31.48 -26.72 -60.35
C LEU A 43 -31.21 -25.21 -60.13
N ALA A 44 -30.58 -24.64 -61.17
CA ALA A 44 -30.74 -23.31 -61.76
C ALA A 44 -30.57 -22.02 -60.93
N GLY A 45 -29.70 -21.14 -61.43
CA GLY A 45 -29.38 -19.84 -60.84
C GLY A 45 -30.15 -18.67 -61.43
N PHE A 46 -29.87 -17.48 -60.91
CA PHE A 46 -30.06 -16.19 -61.57
C PHE A 46 -29.18 -15.14 -60.87
N ALA A 47 -28.38 -14.42 -61.65
CA ALA A 47 -27.59 -13.28 -61.21
C ALA A 47 -28.43 -11.99 -61.27
N MET A 48 -28.27 -11.05 -60.33
CA MET A 48 -28.43 -9.61 -60.60
C MET A 48 -27.73 -8.70 -59.57
N ARG A 49 -27.34 -7.53 -60.09
CA ARG A 49 -26.38 -6.47 -59.71
C ARG A 49 -26.59 -5.73 -58.37
N PRO A 50 -25.57 -4.98 -57.87
CA PRO A 50 -25.65 -4.15 -56.66
C PRO A 50 -26.15 -2.72 -56.95
N PRO A 51 -26.70 -1.99 -55.95
CA PRO A 51 -27.02 -0.57 -56.09
C PRO A 51 -25.95 0.36 -55.45
N PRO A 52 -25.98 1.68 -55.78
CA PRO A 52 -24.81 2.56 -55.73
C PRO A 52 -24.78 3.51 -54.51
N SER A 53 -23.59 4.01 -54.18
CA SER A 53 -23.35 5.21 -53.35
C SER A 53 -23.41 6.50 -54.18
N PRO A 54 -23.99 7.61 -53.68
CA PRO A 54 -23.21 8.85 -53.39
C PRO A 54 -23.94 9.81 -52.38
N PRO A 55 -23.58 11.12 -52.19
CA PRO A 55 -22.33 11.88 -52.43
C PRO A 55 -21.83 12.69 -51.20
N LEU A 56 -20.67 13.34 -51.37
CA LEU A 56 -20.02 14.33 -50.49
C LEU A 56 -20.31 15.79 -50.93
N LEU A 57 -20.05 16.73 -49.99
CA LEU A 57 -19.94 18.22 -50.05
C LEU A 57 -21.22 19.06 -49.75
N PRO A 58 -21.08 20.34 -49.35
CA PRO A 58 -20.21 20.94 -48.30
C PRO A 58 -21.00 21.91 -47.38
N LEU A 59 -20.54 22.25 -46.18
CA LEU A 59 -21.07 23.46 -45.51
C LEU A 59 -20.03 24.26 -44.73
N LEU A 60 -20.04 25.55 -45.02
CA LEU A 60 -19.23 26.65 -44.54
C LEU A 60 -19.32 26.90 -43.02
N LEU A 61 -18.18 27.39 -42.51
CA LEU A 61 -18.01 28.39 -41.45
C LEU A 61 -19.27 29.14 -40.98
N LEU A 62 -19.55 29.01 -39.68
CA LEU A 62 -20.21 30.05 -38.88
C LEU A 62 -19.58 30.09 -37.48
N LEU A 63 -18.69 31.07 -37.30
CA LEU A 63 -18.23 31.55 -36.00
C LEU A 63 -19.43 32.16 -35.27
N VAL A 64 -19.83 31.53 -34.16
CA VAL A 64 -20.69 32.17 -33.14
C VAL A 64 -20.00 32.02 -31.79
N LEU A 65 -19.66 33.17 -31.23
CA LEU A 65 -19.12 33.38 -29.89
C LEU A 65 -19.99 32.69 -28.83
N LEU A 66 -19.48 31.64 -28.21
CA LEU A 66 -20.02 31.09 -26.97
C LEU A 66 -19.26 31.72 -25.79
N PRO A 67 -19.95 32.16 -24.73
CA PRO A 67 -19.32 32.74 -23.55
C PRO A 67 -18.48 31.66 -22.86
N SER A 68 -17.24 32.01 -22.54
CA SER A 68 -16.32 31.16 -21.78
C SER A 68 -17.00 30.71 -20.48
N PRO A 69 -17.03 29.40 -20.16
CA PRO A 69 -17.42 28.99 -18.82
C PRO A 69 -16.41 29.57 -17.81
N PRO A 70 -16.86 30.02 -16.62
CA PRO A 70 -15.96 30.56 -15.62
C PRO A 70 -14.92 29.48 -15.27
N ALA A 71 -13.65 29.85 -15.36
CA ALA A 71 -12.53 29.05 -14.92
C ALA A 71 -12.63 28.83 -13.41
N VAL A 72 -13.33 27.76 -13.01
CA VAL A 72 -13.29 27.25 -11.64
C VAL A 72 -12.06 26.33 -11.56
N ALA A 73 -10.94 26.97 -11.20
CA ALA A 73 -9.75 26.40 -10.55
C ALA A 73 -9.28 25.02 -11.02
N ALA A 74 -8.62 24.99 -12.18
CA ALA A 74 -7.49 24.11 -12.38
C ALA A 74 -6.31 24.62 -11.52
N ALA A 75 -6.09 24.03 -10.35
CA ALA A 75 -4.81 24.07 -9.63
C ALA A 75 -4.82 23.10 -8.44
N ALA A 76 -4.52 21.82 -8.69
CA ALA A 76 -3.68 21.11 -7.73
C ALA A 76 -2.26 21.66 -7.92
N GLY A 77 -2.04 22.91 -7.47
CA GLY A 77 -0.75 23.56 -7.55
C GLY A 77 0.24 23.00 -6.51
N PRO A 78 1.52 23.42 -6.56
CA PRO A 78 2.62 23.03 -5.65
C PRO A 78 2.26 22.95 -4.15
N THR A 79 1.24 23.69 -3.74
CA THR A 79 0.72 23.82 -2.37
C THR A 79 0.33 22.52 -1.64
N SER A 80 -0.26 21.51 -2.30
CA SER A 80 -0.68 20.28 -1.62
C SER A 80 0.50 19.34 -1.34
N LEU A 81 1.41 19.21 -2.31
CA LEU A 81 2.64 18.43 -2.19
C LEU A 81 3.60 19.04 -1.16
N GLU A 82 3.72 20.37 -1.16
CA GLU A 82 4.49 21.12 -0.16
C GLU A 82 3.91 20.97 1.24
N ALA A 83 2.58 21.02 1.39
CA ALA A 83 1.93 20.79 2.68
C ALA A 83 2.18 19.37 3.22
N LEU A 84 2.10 18.36 2.36
CA LEU A 84 2.39 16.95 2.71
C LEU A 84 3.87 16.76 3.07
N ARG A 85 4.80 17.35 2.31
CA ARG A 85 6.24 17.35 2.61
C ARG A 85 6.57 18.10 3.89
N ALA A 86 5.90 19.23 4.14
CA ALA A 86 6.09 20.03 5.36
C ALA A 86 5.56 19.31 6.61
N ALA A 87 4.46 18.55 6.48
CA ALA A 87 3.95 17.71 7.56
C ALA A 87 4.94 16.59 7.94
N ALA A 88 5.64 16.06 6.94
CA ALA A 88 6.68 15.03 7.08
C ALA A 88 8.00 15.54 7.67
N GLY A 89 8.50 16.68 7.17
CA GLY A 89 9.86 17.16 7.46
C GLY A 89 10.11 17.69 8.87
N ARG A 90 9.07 17.94 9.69
CA ARG A 90 9.20 18.56 11.02
C ARG A 90 9.61 17.60 12.14
N ARG A 91 9.53 16.28 11.94
CA ARG A 91 9.53 15.28 13.03
C ARG A 91 10.60 14.18 12.90
N GLY A 92 11.63 14.42 12.09
CA GLY A 92 12.70 13.47 11.81
C GLY A 92 13.85 13.47 12.82
N ALA A 93 14.60 12.36 12.87
CA ALA A 93 15.83 12.28 13.64
C ALA A 93 16.94 13.19 13.07
N SER A 94 17.90 13.57 13.92
CA SER A 94 19.05 14.38 13.48
C SER A 94 19.85 13.68 12.35
N PRO A 95 20.53 14.43 11.46
CA PRO A 95 21.40 13.86 10.42
C PRO A 95 22.37 12.79 10.95
N ALA A 96 23.05 13.05 12.08
CA ALA A 96 23.98 12.09 12.67
C ALA A 96 23.30 10.80 13.19
N THR A 97 22.05 10.89 13.66
CA THR A 97 21.27 9.70 14.04
C THR A 97 20.90 8.89 12.80
N GLN A 98 20.46 9.56 11.74
CA GLN A 98 20.12 8.92 10.47
C GLN A 98 21.34 8.22 9.83
N GLU A 99 22.48 8.89 9.74
CA GLU A 99 23.72 8.30 9.24
C GLU A 99 24.13 7.05 10.03
N ARG A 100 24.02 7.10 11.36
CA ARG A 100 24.28 5.93 12.24
C ARG A 100 23.26 4.81 12.02
N ALA A 101 22.00 5.14 11.78
CA ALA A 101 20.95 4.15 11.50
C ALA A 101 21.22 3.43 10.17
N ALA A 102 21.55 4.17 9.10
CA ALA A 102 21.95 3.60 7.81
C ALA A 102 23.22 2.74 7.93
N ALA A 103 24.24 3.20 8.66
CA ALA A 103 25.41 2.38 8.97
C ALA A 103 25.06 1.13 9.81
N GLY A 104 24.03 1.20 10.64
CA GLY A 104 23.49 0.06 11.38
C GLY A 104 22.85 -0.98 10.48
N VAL A 105 22.09 -0.56 9.45
CA VAL A 105 21.54 -1.45 8.41
C VAL A 105 22.68 -2.16 7.69
N LEU A 106 23.70 -1.42 7.24
CA LEU A 106 24.89 -2.01 6.62
C LEU A 106 25.58 -3.03 7.55
N ARG A 107 25.78 -2.68 8.82
CA ARG A 107 26.47 -3.59 9.77
C ARG A 107 25.70 -4.89 9.99
N ARG A 108 24.36 -4.86 9.99
CA ARG A 108 23.54 -6.08 10.10
C ARG A 108 23.52 -6.89 8.80
N LEU A 109 23.59 -6.23 7.65
CA LEU A 109 23.57 -6.87 6.32
C LEU A 109 24.94 -7.46 5.91
N LEU A 110 26.02 -6.68 6.05
CA LEU A 110 27.39 -7.00 5.63
C LEU A 110 28.40 -6.52 6.70
N PRO A 111 28.54 -7.24 7.82
CA PRO A 111 29.38 -6.81 8.95
C PRO A 111 30.85 -6.53 8.57
N SER A 112 31.43 -7.34 7.69
CA SER A 112 32.81 -7.20 7.22
C SER A 112 33.06 -5.93 6.40
N HIS A 113 32.01 -5.31 5.87
CA HIS A 113 32.07 -4.14 4.99
C HIS A 113 31.64 -2.85 5.69
N ALA A 114 31.43 -2.89 7.02
CA ALA A 114 30.93 -1.75 7.77
C ALA A 114 31.79 -0.47 7.64
N LEU A 115 33.08 -0.60 7.29
CA LEU A 115 34.00 0.52 7.05
C LEU A 115 34.20 0.84 5.57
N SER A 116 33.75 -0.01 4.64
CA SER A 116 33.87 0.18 3.19
C SER A 116 32.92 1.26 2.66
N PHE A 117 31.92 1.68 3.43
CA PHE A 117 30.94 2.68 3.04
C PHE A 117 30.94 3.87 3.99
N ARG A 118 30.86 5.07 3.43
CA ARG A 118 30.56 6.30 4.17
C ARG A 118 29.16 6.76 3.82
N PHE A 119 28.37 7.06 4.85
CA PHE A 119 27.03 7.61 4.71
C PHE A 119 27.03 9.08 5.14
N GLN A 120 26.37 9.93 4.38
CA GLN A 120 26.29 11.35 4.70
C GLN A 120 24.93 11.92 4.30
N ILE A 121 24.21 12.48 5.28
CA ILE A 121 23.02 13.26 5.02
C ILE A 121 23.45 14.63 4.48
N ASP A 122 22.80 15.07 3.40
CA ASP A 122 22.96 16.43 2.88
C ASP A 122 21.71 17.27 3.18
N PRO A 123 21.67 17.95 4.34
CA PRO A 123 20.49 18.70 4.78
C PRO A 123 20.32 20.02 4.03
N LYS A 124 21.32 20.48 3.27
CA LYS A 124 21.29 21.79 2.59
C LYS A 124 20.89 21.68 1.12
N GLY A 125 20.53 20.48 0.64
CA GLY A 125 20.11 20.27 -0.73
C GLY A 125 21.21 20.48 -1.77
N GLY A 126 22.50 20.42 -1.39
CA GLY A 126 23.61 20.57 -2.33
C GLY A 126 23.69 19.44 -3.37
N VAL A 127 23.19 18.25 -3.02
CA VAL A 127 23.21 17.04 -3.85
C VAL A 127 21.86 16.83 -4.54
N CYS A 128 20.76 16.96 -3.79
CA CYS A 128 19.43 16.63 -4.27
C CYS A 128 18.54 17.85 -4.58
N GLY A 129 18.95 19.07 -4.21
CA GLY A 129 18.09 20.24 -4.30
C GLY A 129 16.80 20.03 -3.50
N ASP A 130 15.68 20.35 -4.13
CA ASP A 130 14.33 20.21 -3.56
C ASP A 130 13.71 18.81 -3.76
N SER A 131 14.41 17.89 -4.45
CA SER A 131 13.95 16.52 -4.66
C SER A 131 14.54 15.56 -3.61
N SER A 132 13.85 14.45 -3.36
CA SER A 132 14.42 13.33 -2.61
C SER A 132 15.31 12.53 -3.55
N CYS A 133 16.58 12.30 -3.18
CA CYS A 133 17.51 11.55 -4.01
C CYS A 133 18.59 10.86 -3.18
N PHE A 134 19.33 9.96 -3.82
CA PHE A 134 20.64 9.54 -3.33
C PHE A 134 21.70 9.67 -4.41
N ARG A 135 22.95 9.89 -3.97
CA ARG A 135 24.14 9.96 -4.83
C ARG A 135 25.17 8.95 -4.34
N ILE A 136 25.72 8.19 -5.27
CA ILE A 136 26.76 7.18 -5.03
C ILE A 136 28.03 7.64 -5.74
N SER A 137 29.14 7.75 -5.03
CA SER A 137 30.44 8.13 -5.59
C SER A 137 31.58 7.32 -4.97
N ASN A 138 32.73 7.32 -5.63
CA ASN A 138 33.94 6.74 -5.06
C ASN A 138 34.52 7.69 -3.99
N VAL A 139 35.25 7.14 -3.01
CA VAL A 139 36.09 7.91 -2.08
C VAL A 139 37.52 7.92 -2.61
N ASP A 140 38.06 9.11 -2.88
CA ASP A 140 39.44 9.27 -3.33
C ASP A 140 40.45 9.11 -2.18
N GLY A 141 41.61 8.53 -2.48
CA GLY A 141 42.69 8.37 -1.51
C GLY A 141 42.39 7.42 -0.35
N SER A 142 41.46 6.46 -0.54
CA SER A 142 41.13 5.47 0.48
C SER A 142 42.38 4.72 0.96
N SER A 143 42.72 4.89 2.25
CA SER A 143 43.76 4.09 2.91
C SER A 143 43.35 2.61 2.92
N LYS A 144 44.30 1.66 2.97
CA LYS A 144 43.97 0.24 3.15
C LYS A 144 43.04 0.08 4.38
N GLY A 145 41.80 -0.37 4.15
CA GLY A 145 40.76 -0.51 5.19
C GLY A 145 39.86 0.71 5.41
N GLY A 146 39.97 1.76 4.59
CA GLY A 146 39.08 2.92 4.59
C GLY A 146 37.84 2.75 3.71
N ALA A 147 36.93 3.73 3.76
CA ALA A 147 35.74 3.73 2.91
C ALA A 147 36.12 3.81 1.42
N GLU A 148 35.44 3.03 0.61
CA GLU A 148 35.61 2.95 -0.85
C GLU A 148 34.49 3.70 -1.56
N ILE A 149 33.28 3.64 -1.00
CA ILE A 149 32.05 4.19 -1.56
C ILE A 149 31.45 5.21 -0.60
N LEU A 150 31.08 6.38 -1.12
CA LEU A 150 30.31 7.40 -0.42
C LEU A 150 28.87 7.37 -0.95
N ILE A 151 27.92 7.30 -0.03
CA ILE A 151 26.50 7.42 -0.31
C ILE A 151 25.97 8.66 0.40
N GLN A 152 25.36 9.56 -0.37
CA GLN A 152 24.75 10.79 0.10
C GLN A 152 23.26 10.80 -0.21
N GLY A 153 22.45 11.45 0.63
CA GLY A 153 21.00 11.53 0.43
C GLY A 153 20.32 12.46 1.45
N ASN A 154 19.01 12.64 1.30
CA ASN A 154 18.23 13.52 2.17
C ASN A 154 17.81 12.87 3.50
N THR A 155 17.55 11.56 3.50
CA THR A 155 17.21 10.79 4.71
C THR A 155 17.97 9.46 4.76
N ALA A 156 17.95 8.78 5.90
CA ALA A 156 18.55 7.46 6.04
C ALA A 156 17.90 6.39 5.15
N VAL A 157 16.62 6.52 4.77
CA VAL A 157 15.99 5.67 3.75
C VAL A 157 16.67 5.88 2.40
N GLU A 158 16.95 7.12 1.98
CA GLU A 158 17.71 7.37 0.74
C GLU A 158 19.13 6.79 0.82
N LEU A 159 19.80 6.90 1.98
CA LEU A 159 21.12 6.30 2.19
C LEU A 159 21.08 4.77 2.08
N ALA A 160 20.11 4.11 2.72
CA ALA A 160 19.94 2.66 2.64
C ALA A 160 19.52 2.21 1.23
N SER A 161 18.68 2.97 0.55
CA SER A 161 18.31 2.73 -0.86
C SER A 161 19.52 2.86 -1.78
N GLY A 162 20.38 3.85 -1.55
CA GLY A 162 21.64 4.01 -2.29
C GLY A 162 22.61 2.86 -2.05
N LEU A 163 22.66 2.33 -0.81
CA LEU A 163 23.41 1.11 -0.51
C LEU A 163 22.84 -0.08 -1.28
N HIS A 164 21.52 -0.29 -1.22
CA HIS A 164 20.87 -1.37 -1.94
C HIS A 164 21.09 -1.25 -3.45
N TRP A 165 20.95 -0.05 -4.02
CA TRP A 165 21.18 0.22 -5.43
C TRP A 165 22.62 -0.10 -5.85
N TYR A 166 23.61 0.31 -5.04
CA TYR A 166 25.00 -0.04 -5.28
C TYR A 166 25.23 -1.56 -5.25
N LEU A 167 24.77 -2.22 -4.19
CA LEU A 167 24.90 -3.68 -4.04
C LEU A 167 24.23 -4.42 -5.19
N LYS A 168 23.06 -3.96 -5.62
CA LYS A 168 22.27 -4.52 -6.72
C LYS A 168 22.99 -4.41 -8.07
N TYR A 169 23.37 -3.20 -8.47
CA TYR A 169 23.86 -2.95 -9.83
C TYR A 169 25.38 -3.07 -10.01
N TRP A 170 26.17 -2.93 -8.93
CA TRP A 170 27.63 -3.09 -8.99
C TRP A 170 28.10 -4.42 -8.42
N CYS A 171 27.47 -4.92 -7.35
CA CYS A 171 27.93 -6.14 -6.67
C CYS A 171 27.09 -7.38 -7.00
N GLY A 172 26.03 -7.25 -7.80
CA GLY A 172 25.19 -8.38 -8.20
C GLY A 172 24.38 -9.00 -7.05
N VAL A 173 24.09 -8.23 -6.00
CA VAL A 173 23.39 -8.71 -4.79
C VAL A 173 21.88 -8.76 -5.01
N HIS A 174 21.23 -9.73 -4.36
CA HIS A 174 19.78 -9.78 -4.19
C HIS A 174 19.41 -9.87 -2.70
N ILE A 175 18.36 -9.15 -2.30
CA ILE A 175 17.88 -9.11 -0.91
C ILE A 175 16.38 -9.39 -0.91
N SER A 176 15.97 -10.43 -0.18
CA SER A 176 14.58 -10.84 -0.05
C SER A 176 14.29 -11.30 1.38
N TRP A 177 13.02 -11.57 1.70
CA TRP A 177 12.66 -12.18 2.96
C TRP A 177 13.27 -13.59 3.10
N ASP A 178 13.53 -14.02 4.34
CA ASP A 178 14.13 -15.33 4.61
C ASP A 178 13.29 -16.48 4.00
N LYS A 179 11.95 -16.38 4.05
CA LYS A 179 11.04 -17.38 3.46
C LYS A 179 11.10 -17.46 1.93
N THR A 180 11.57 -16.42 1.27
CA THR A 180 11.69 -16.34 -0.20
C THR A 180 13.13 -16.52 -0.69
N GLY A 181 13.99 -17.10 0.16
CA GLY A 181 15.39 -17.42 -0.16
C GLY A 181 16.41 -16.47 0.46
N GLY A 182 15.99 -15.45 1.21
CA GLY A 182 16.88 -14.54 1.92
C GLY A 182 17.72 -13.66 1.00
N ALA A 183 18.95 -13.37 1.42
CA ALA A 183 19.88 -12.53 0.68
C ALA A 183 21.00 -13.36 0.01
N GLN A 184 21.28 -13.07 -1.25
CA GLN A 184 22.44 -13.56 -1.98
C GLN A 184 23.53 -12.48 -1.92
N LEU A 185 24.55 -12.71 -1.07
CA LEU A 185 25.63 -11.74 -0.78
C LEU A 185 27.02 -12.23 -1.22
N ALA A 186 27.14 -13.45 -1.75
CA ALA A 186 28.42 -14.07 -2.08
C ALA A 186 29.15 -13.35 -3.23
N SER A 187 28.43 -12.59 -4.04
CA SER A 187 28.99 -11.80 -5.14
C SER A 187 29.63 -10.49 -4.69
N VAL A 188 29.52 -10.09 -3.40
CA VAL A 188 30.14 -8.87 -2.89
C VAL A 188 31.66 -9.06 -2.75
N PRO A 189 32.49 -8.26 -3.45
CA PRO A 189 33.94 -8.36 -3.31
C PRO A 189 34.44 -8.05 -1.90
N SER A 190 35.64 -8.53 -1.56
CA SER A 190 36.26 -8.23 -0.27
C SER A 190 36.48 -6.71 -0.10
N PRO A 191 36.49 -6.18 1.15
CA PRO A 191 36.86 -4.79 1.41
C PRO A 191 38.19 -4.40 0.74
N GLY A 192 38.22 -3.25 0.08
CA GLY A 192 39.34 -2.79 -0.74
C GLY A 192 39.28 -3.24 -2.21
N SER A 193 38.26 -4.00 -2.61
CA SER A 193 38.04 -4.46 -3.99
C SER A 193 36.61 -4.19 -4.48
N LEU A 194 35.87 -3.28 -3.83
CA LEU A 194 34.51 -2.96 -4.25
C LEU A 194 34.52 -2.31 -5.65
N PRO A 195 33.56 -2.64 -6.54
CA PRO A 195 33.57 -2.12 -7.90
C PRO A 195 33.40 -0.60 -7.93
N ARG A 196 34.33 0.11 -8.57
CA ARG A 196 34.26 1.58 -8.65
C ARG A 196 33.05 2.03 -9.49
N VAL A 197 32.40 3.10 -9.04
CA VAL A 197 31.39 3.81 -9.83
C VAL A 197 32.09 4.50 -11.00
N LYS A 198 31.61 4.30 -12.23
CA LYS A 198 32.17 4.97 -13.42
C LYS A 198 31.82 6.46 -13.40
N GLY A 199 32.77 7.31 -13.78
CA GLY A 199 32.60 8.77 -13.73
C GLY A 199 32.78 9.33 -12.31
N THR A 200 32.27 10.55 -12.09
CA THR A 200 32.37 11.24 -10.80
C THR A 200 31.36 10.72 -9.77
N ALA A 201 30.10 10.54 -10.16
CA ALA A 201 29.04 10.01 -9.29
C ALA A 201 27.83 9.54 -10.10
N VAL A 202 26.97 8.72 -9.48
CA VAL A 202 25.63 8.39 -9.97
C VAL A 202 24.61 8.99 -9.01
N LYS A 203 23.72 9.85 -9.53
CA LYS A 203 22.56 10.40 -8.81
C LYS A 203 21.30 9.68 -9.25
N VAL A 204 20.51 9.20 -8.30
CA VAL A 204 19.20 8.59 -8.54
C VAL A 204 18.15 9.43 -7.80
N GLU A 205 17.22 9.99 -8.55
CA GLU A 205 16.14 10.81 -8.02
C GLU A 205 14.91 9.96 -7.73
N ARG A 206 14.15 10.36 -6.71
CA ARG A 206 12.84 9.82 -6.39
C ARG A 206 11.77 10.75 -6.98
N PRO A 207 11.06 10.36 -8.06
CA PRO A 207 10.10 11.24 -8.73
C PRO A 207 8.84 11.54 -7.91
N VAL A 208 8.59 10.77 -6.85
CA VAL A 208 7.46 10.92 -5.94
C VAL A 208 7.98 11.05 -4.50
N PRO A 209 7.36 11.85 -3.61
CA PRO A 209 7.83 11.94 -2.23
C PRO A 209 7.54 10.68 -1.41
N TRP A 210 6.49 9.92 -1.73
CA TRP A 210 6.03 8.83 -0.88
C TRP A 210 6.24 7.45 -1.51
N ASN A 211 6.82 6.55 -0.72
CA ASN A 211 6.86 5.12 -1.00
C ASN A 211 6.24 4.40 0.21
N TYR A 212 4.99 3.98 0.02
CA TYR A 212 4.12 3.46 1.06
C TYR A 212 4.25 1.94 1.19
N TYR A 213 4.08 1.43 2.41
CA TYR A 213 4.08 -0.01 2.64
C TYR A 213 3.07 -0.45 3.70
N GLN A 214 2.47 -1.62 3.41
CA GLN A 214 1.58 -2.46 4.22
C GLN A 214 0.09 -2.22 3.95
N ASN A 215 -0.70 -3.29 4.05
CA ASN A 215 -2.13 -3.23 4.21
C ASN A 215 -2.47 -3.26 5.71
N VAL A 216 -3.64 -2.73 6.09
CA VAL A 216 -4.15 -2.90 7.46
C VAL A 216 -4.29 -4.39 7.82
N VAL A 217 -4.62 -5.25 6.85
CA VAL A 217 -4.76 -6.71 7.07
C VAL A 217 -3.45 -7.48 7.13
N THR A 218 -2.33 -6.92 6.64
CA THR A 218 -1.00 -7.55 6.75
C THR A 218 -0.59 -7.81 8.20
N SER A 219 -1.07 -6.95 9.11
CA SER A 219 -0.87 -7.11 10.55
C SER A 219 -1.39 -8.44 11.10
N SER A 220 -2.45 -9.00 10.52
CA SER A 220 -3.05 -10.26 10.97
C SER A 220 -2.55 -11.47 10.17
N TYR A 221 -2.38 -11.33 8.85
CA TYR A 221 -1.92 -12.43 8.01
C TYR A 221 -0.43 -12.71 8.11
N SER A 222 0.39 -11.71 8.42
CA SER A 222 1.86 -11.85 8.41
C SER A 222 2.51 -11.50 9.74
N PHE A 223 2.14 -10.38 10.37
CA PHE A 223 2.96 -9.79 11.46
C PHE A 223 2.56 -10.24 12.86
N VAL A 224 1.40 -10.87 13.04
CA VAL A 224 0.77 -11.11 14.35
C VAL A 224 1.70 -11.78 15.36
N TRP A 225 2.59 -12.69 14.92
CA TRP A 225 3.49 -13.43 15.80
C TRP A 225 4.94 -12.93 15.77
N TRP A 226 5.19 -11.75 15.19
CA TRP A 226 6.54 -11.22 15.08
C TRP A 226 7.01 -10.62 16.40
N ASP A 227 8.24 -10.95 16.74
CA ASP A 227 8.99 -10.28 17.79
C ASP A 227 9.78 -9.09 17.23
N TRP A 228 10.54 -8.43 18.10
CA TRP A 228 11.41 -7.33 17.70
C TRP A 228 12.47 -7.76 16.67
N ARG A 229 13.01 -8.97 16.76
CA ARG A 229 14.07 -9.44 15.86
C ARG A 229 13.55 -9.55 14.42
N ARG A 230 12.32 -10.04 14.23
CA ARG A 230 11.70 -10.09 12.90
C ARG A 230 11.30 -8.70 12.41
N TRP A 231 10.79 -7.82 13.28
CA TRP A 231 10.48 -6.44 12.93
C TRP A 231 11.73 -5.63 12.54
N GLU A 232 12.86 -5.81 13.23
CA GLU A 232 14.12 -5.13 12.88
C GLU A 232 14.56 -5.48 11.46
N LYS A 233 14.49 -6.77 11.08
CA LYS A 233 14.76 -7.21 9.70
C LYS A 233 13.79 -6.59 8.70
N GLU A 234 12.51 -6.48 9.03
CA GLU A 234 11.53 -5.89 8.12
C GLU A 234 11.80 -4.41 7.90
N ILE A 235 12.12 -3.66 8.96
CA ILE A 235 12.38 -2.22 8.85
C ILE A 235 13.69 -1.96 8.09
N ASP A 236 14.71 -2.83 8.25
CA ASP A 236 15.92 -2.78 7.43
C ASP A 236 15.58 -3.04 5.95
N TRP A 237 14.76 -4.06 5.66
CA TRP A 237 14.29 -4.33 4.30
C TRP A 237 13.50 -3.14 3.74
N MET A 238 12.57 -2.57 4.50
CA MET A 238 11.83 -1.35 4.13
C MET A 238 12.78 -0.21 3.72
N ALA A 239 13.83 0.05 4.50
CA ALA A 239 14.79 1.11 4.21
C ALA A 239 15.59 0.84 2.92
N LEU A 240 16.01 -0.42 2.70
CA LEU A 240 16.70 -0.85 1.48
C LEU A 240 15.80 -0.75 0.23
N GLN A 241 14.50 -1.01 0.38
CA GLN A 241 13.49 -0.85 -0.69
C GLN A 241 13.00 0.59 -0.85
N GLY A 242 13.52 1.53 -0.07
CA GLY A 242 13.15 2.94 -0.16
C GLY A 242 11.79 3.30 0.42
N ILE A 243 11.18 2.45 1.25
CA ILE A 243 9.92 2.74 1.94
C ILE A 243 10.16 3.87 2.95
N ASN A 244 9.35 4.93 2.86
CA ASN A 244 9.40 6.07 3.77
C ASN A 244 8.05 6.43 4.41
N LEU A 245 6.97 5.72 4.06
CA LEU A 245 5.63 5.90 4.63
C LEU A 245 5.01 4.55 5.05
N PRO A 246 5.55 3.84 6.05
CA PRO A 246 4.99 2.57 6.51
C PRO A 246 3.81 2.74 7.48
N LEU A 247 2.83 1.83 7.42
CA LEU A 247 1.85 1.69 8.52
C LEU A 247 2.53 1.20 9.81
N ALA A 248 2.03 1.67 10.96
CA ALA A 248 2.54 1.28 12.28
C ALA A 248 1.38 1.05 13.27
N PHE A 249 0.72 -0.10 13.17
CA PHE A 249 -0.52 -0.43 13.90
C PHE A 249 -0.34 -1.33 15.12
N THR A 250 0.88 -1.82 15.38
CA THR A 250 1.19 -2.75 16.46
C THR A 250 0.77 -2.16 17.81
N GLY A 251 0.10 -2.94 18.65
CA GLY A 251 -0.27 -2.54 20.00
C GLY A 251 -1.34 -1.44 20.14
N GLN A 252 -2.04 -1.06 19.07
CA GLN A 252 -3.07 -0.01 19.16
C GLN A 252 -4.20 -0.32 20.16
N GLU A 253 -4.47 -1.61 20.42
CA GLU A 253 -5.45 -2.04 21.43
C GLU A 253 -5.08 -1.55 22.84
N ALA A 254 -3.79 -1.45 23.17
CA ALA A 254 -3.34 -0.90 24.45
C ALA A 254 -3.60 0.60 24.57
N VAL A 255 -3.56 1.33 23.45
CA VAL A 255 -3.97 2.75 23.39
C VAL A 255 -5.48 2.85 23.55
N TRP A 256 -6.25 2.02 22.84
CA TRP A 256 -7.71 1.98 22.95
C TRP A 256 -8.18 1.63 24.36
N GLN A 257 -7.53 0.67 25.04
CA GLN A 257 -7.83 0.33 26.43
C GLN A 257 -7.73 1.57 27.34
N LYS A 258 -6.66 2.36 27.20
CA LYS A 258 -6.46 3.59 27.98
C LYS A 258 -7.50 4.66 27.66
N VAL A 259 -7.84 4.82 26.37
CA VAL A 259 -8.88 5.77 25.93
C VAL A 259 -10.23 5.37 26.49
N PHE A 260 -10.68 4.13 26.26
CA PHE A 260 -11.99 3.68 26.73
C PHE A 260 -12.11 3.68 28.25
N LYS A 261 -11.04 3.41 29.01
CA LYS A 261 -11.01 3.61 30.46
C LYS A 261 -11.27 5.06 30.86
N SER A 262 -10.80 6.04 30.09
CA SER A 262 -11.11 7.45 30.36
C SER A 262 -12.59 7.83 30.10
N PHE A 263 -13.33 6.96 29.39
CA PHE A 263 -14.78 7.02 29.21
C PHE A 263 -15.54 6.04 30.12
N ASN A 264 -14.93 5.59 31.24
CA ASN A 264 -15.51 4.67 32.22
C ASN A 264 -15.85 3.25 31.71
N VAL A 265 -15.26 2.82 30.58
CA VAL A 265 -15.36 1.43 30.13
C VAL A 265 -14.44 0.55 30.98
N THR A 266 -14.96 -0.57 31.50
CA THR A 266 -14.17 -1.50 32.31
C THR A 266 -13.35 -2.45 31.44
N ASP A 267 -12.31 -3.09 32.01
CA ASP A 267 -11.56 -4.11 31.26
C ASP A 267 -12.46 -5.26 30.79
N ARG A 268 -13.44 -5.65 31.61
CA ARG A 268 -14.41 -6.70 31.26
C ARG A 268 -15.31 -6.30 30.09
N ASP A 269 -15.65 -5.03 29.96
CA ASP A 269 -16.43 -4.55 28.81
C ASP A 269 -15.62 -4.63 27.49
N LEU A 270 -14.29 -4.64 27.57
CA LEU A 270 -13.40 -4.74 26.42
C LEU A 270 -13.13 -6.18 25.98
N ASP A 271 -13.38 -7.18 26.84
CA ASP A 271 -13.26 -8.61 26.50
C ASP A 271 -14.17 -8.99 25.32
N ASP A 272 -15.34 -8.35 25.22
CA ASP A 272 -16.30 -8.53 24.14
C ASP A 272 -16.09 -7.54 22.97
N PHE A 273 -15.09 -6.65 23.04
CA PHE A 273 -14.80 -5.66 22.01
C PHE A 273 -13.60 -6.04 21.14
N PHE A 274 -12.44 -6.31 21.75
CA PHE A 274 -11.25 -6.65 20.98
C PHE A 274 -11.36 -8.04 20.35
N GLY A 275 -10.93 -8.17 19.10
CA GLY A 275 -10.68 -9.47 18.49
C GLY A 275 -9.46 -10.16 19.09
N GLY A 276 -9.31 -11.46 18.83
CA GLY A 276 -8.07 -12.19 19.11
C GLY A 276 -6.92 -11.73 18.21
N PRO A 277 -5.65 -12.02 18.57
CA PRO A 277 -4.48 -11.50 17.87
C PRO A 277 -4.51 -11.66 16.34
N ALA A 278 -4.89 -12.84 15.85
CA ALA A 278 -4.92 -13.16 14.42
C ALA A 278 -6.12 -12.55 13.66
N PHE A 279 -7.01 -11.84 14.34
CA PHE A 279 -8.22 -11.25 13.77
C PHE A 279 -8.30 -9.73 13.99
N LEU A 280 -7.23 -9.12 14.52
CA LEU A 280 -7.25 -7.72 14.90
C LEU A 280 -7.45 -6.77 13.72
N ALA A 281 -6.99 -7.10 12.52
CA ALA A 281 -7.22 -6.26 11.34
C ALA A 281 -8.71 -6.00 11.09
N TRP A 282 -9.51 -7.07 11.04
CA TRP A 282 -10.97 -6.97 10.85
C TRP A 282 -11.69 -6.40 12.06
N ALA A 283 -11.16 -6.61 13.27
CA ALA A 283 -11.70 -5.95 14.47
C ALA A 283 -11.52 -4.42 14.40
N ARG A 284 -10.33 -3.95 13.99
CA ARG A 284 -10.01 -2.52 13.86
C ARG A 284 -10.84 -1.82 12.79
N MET A 285 -11.13 -2.52 11.69
CA MET A 285 -11.99 -2.03 10.61
C MET A 285 -13.49 -2.10 10.96
N GLY A 286 -13.86 -2.63 12.13
CA GLY A 286 -15.26 -2.70 12.58
C GLY A 286 -16.06 -3.83 11.94
N ASN A 287 -15.42 -4.81 11.33
CA ASN A 287 -16.11 -5.92 10.68
C ASN A 287 -16.54 -7.01 11.68
N LEU A 288 -15.75 -7.23 12.73
CA LEU A 288 -16.01 -8.21 13.78
C LEU A 288 -15.59 -7.68 15.16
N HIS A 289 -16.01 -8.37 16.22
CA HIS A 289 -15.53 -8.12 17.57
C HIS A 289 -15.47 -9.44 18.36
N ALA A 290 -14.74 -9.49 19.49
CA ALA A 290 -14.58 -10.64 20.40
C ALA A 290 -14.00 -11.96 19.84
N TRP A 291 -14.08 -12.22 18.53
CA TRP A 291 -13.70 -13.50 17.93
C TRP A 291 -12.21 -13.80 18.14
N GLY A 292 -11.92 -14.97 18.72
CA GLY A 292 -10.56 -15.39 19.07
C GLY A 292 -9.95 -14.69 20.29
N GLY A 293 -10.69 -13.79 20.95
CA GLY A 293 -10.29 -13.12 22.18
C GLY A 293 -10.66 -13.90 23.46
N PRO A 294 -10.56 -13.26 24.64
CA PRO A 294 -10.09 -11.89 24.86
C PRO A 294 -8.56 -11.74 24.76
N LEU A 295 -8.08 -10.50 24.65
CA LEU A 295 -6.65 -10.19 24.74
C LEU A 295 -6.20 -10.12 26.20
N SER A 296 -5.11 -10.81 26.54
CA SER A 296 -4.52 -10.69 27.88
C SER A 296 -3.81 -9.34 28.09
N GLN A 297 -3.72 -8.86 29.33
CA GLN A 297 -2.94 -7.64 29.64
C GLN A 297 -1.47 -7.79 29.23
N ASN A 298 -0.88 -8.98 29.43
CA ASN A 298 0.49 -9.25 28.99
C ASN A 298 0.67 -9.06 27.47
N TRP A 299 -0.32 -9.46 26.66
CA TRP A 299 -0.31 -9.19 25.23
C TRP A 299 -0.30 -7.69 24.94
N LEU A 300 -1.21 -6.93 25.56
CA LEU A 300 -1.31 -5.48 25.38
C LEU A 300 0.00 -4.76 25.73
N ASP A 301 0.61 -5.11 26.86
CA ASP A 301 1.86 -4.52 27.34
C ASP A 301 3.03 -4.84 26.41
N GLN A 302 3.15 -6.10 25.97
CA GLN A 302 4.21 -6.54 25.06
C GLN A 302 4.08 -5.87 23.68
N GLN A 303 2.86 -5.78 23.14
CA GLN A 303 2.63 -5.15 21.84
C GLN A 303 2.87 -3.64 21.88
N LEU A 304 2.50 -2.96 22.98
CA LEU A 304 2.82 -1.55 23.18
C LEU A 304 4.33 -1.32 23.26
N ALA A 305 5.06 -2.16 23.99
CA ALA A 305 6.52 -2.09 24.07
C ALA A 305 7.19 -2.35 22.71
N LEU A 306 6.68 -3.32 21.95
CA LEU A 306 7.14 -3.63 20.60
C LEU A 306 6.93 -2.44 19.65
N GLN A 307 5.75 -1.82 19.67
CA GLN A 307 5.45 -0.66 18.86
C GLN A 307 6.38 0.52 19.13
N LYS A 308 6.73 0.79 20.38
CA LYS A 308 7.69 1.85 20.73
C LYS A 308 9.07 1.60 20.09
N LYS A 309 9.51 0.34 20.00
CA LYS A 309 10.76 -0.03 19.31
C LYS A 309 10.65 0.14 17.78
N ILE A 310 9.52 -0.28 17.20
CA ILE A 310 9.23 -0.13 15.76
C ILE A 310 9.28 1.34 15.37
N LEU A 311 8.53 2.19 16.07
CA LEU A 311 8.47 3.63 15.80
C LEU A 311 9.83 4.30 15.96
N SER A 312 10.59 3.96 17.03
CA SER A 312 11.94 4.50 17.22
C SER A 312 12.84 4.19 16.02
N ARG A 313 12.85 2.94 15.53
CA ARG A 313 13.69 2.56 14.39
C ARG A 313 13.23 3.19 13.07
N MET A 314 11.92 3.31 12.85
CA MET A 314 11.37 4.01 11.68
C MET A 314 11.85 5.47 11.66
N ILE A 315 11.75 6.19 12.77
CA ILE A 315 12.18 7.60 12.89
C ILE A 315 13.71 7.73 12.73
N GLU A 316 14.49 6.83 13.34
CA GLU A 316 15.94 6.77 13.17
C GLU A 316 16.35 6.63 11.70
N LEU A 317 15.58 5.89 10.91
CA LEU A 317 15.83 5.71 9.48
C LEU A 317 15.21 6.82 8.62
N GLY A 318 14.51 7.80 9.20
CA GLY A 318 13.89 8.89 8.44
C GLY A 318 12.56 8.51 7.77
N MET A 319 11.92 7.41 8.20
CA MET A 319 10.56 7.06 7.80
C MET A 319 9.52 7.89 8.56
N VAL A 320 8.37 8.11 7.95
CA VAL A 320 7.20 8.74 8.57
C VAL A 320 6.16 7.64 8.86
N PRO A 321 6.04 7.17 10.11
CA PRO A 321 5.06 6.14 10.43
C PRO A 321 3.63 6.69 10.31
N VAL A 322 2.74 5.89 9.75
CA VAL A 322 1.30 6.17 9.72
C VAL A 322 0.64 5.50 10.91
N LEU A 323 0.05 6.30 11.79
CA LEU A 323 -0.64 5.82 12.99
C LEU A 323 -2.15 5.65 12.73
N PRO A 324 -2.86 4.76 13.46
CA PRO A 324 -4.31 4.62 13.31
C PRO A 324 -5.06 5.87 13.81
N SER A 325 -6.32 5.99 13.42
CA SER A 325 -7.29 6.94 13.97
C SER A 325 -8.66 6.27 14.15
N PHE A 326 -9.56 6.98 14.83
CA PHE A 326 -10.91 6.52 15.12
C PHE A 326 -11.81 6.53 13.87
N SER A 327 -12.51 5.41 13.64
CA SER A 327 -13.47 5.19 12.55
C SER A 327 -14.93 5.12 13.02
N GLY A 328 -15.20 5.45 14.29
CA GLY A 328 -16.56 5.39 14.85
C GLY A 328 -16.89 4.12 15.63
N ASN A 329 -16.11 3.04 15.48
CA ASN A 329 -16.38 1.77 16.15
C ASN A 329 -16.16 1.84 17.67
N VAL A 330 -17.19 1.55 18.45
CA VAL A 330 -17.17 1.64 19.93
C VAL A 330 -17.62 0.34 20.60
N PRO A 331 -17.17 0.05 21.84
CA PRO A 331 -17.68 -1.06 22.64
C PRO A 331 -19.18 -0.94 22.92
N VAL A 332 -19.88 -2.09 23.03
CA VAL A 332 -21.31 -2.13 23.37
C VAL A 332 -21.64 -1.40 24.69
N ALA A 333 -20.68 -1.34 25.62
CA ALA A 333 -20.80 -0.62 26.89
C ALA A 333 -21.12 0.87 26.72
N PHE A 334 -20.71 1.49 25.60
CA PHE A 334 -21.05 2.89 25.30
C PHE A 334 -22.56 3.13 25.30
N LYS A 335 -23.38 2.17 24.87
CA LYS A 335 -24.85 2.33 24.91
C LYS A 335 -25.41 2.46 26.33
N LYS A 336 -24.74 1.86 27.31
CA LYS A 336 -25.14 1.94 28.73
C LYS A 336 -24.58 3.19 29.38
N LEU A 337 -23.34 3.55 29.07
CA LEU A 337 -22.64 4.69 29.64
C LEU A 337 -23.12 6.03 29.07
N PHE A 338 -23.50 6.04 27.79
CA PHE A 338 -23.96 7.22 27.05
C PHE A 338 -25.31 6.93 26.38
N PRO A 339 -26.41 6.84 27.16
CA PRO A 339 -27.72 6.42 26.64
C PRO A 339 -28.34 7.42 25.64
N SER A 340 -27.89 8.68 25.63
CA SER A 340 -28.29 9.69 24.67
C SER A 340 -27.46 9.68 23.38
N ALA A 341 -26.37 8.91 23.33
CA ALA A 341 -25.49 8.88 22.17
C ALA A 341 -26.15 8.12 21.00
N SER A 342 -26.01 8.65 19.79
CA SER A 342 -26.50 8.01 18.58
C SER A 342 -25.56 6.88 18.18
N ILE A 343 -25.89 5.65 18.61
CA ILE A 343 -25.09 4.46 18.35
C ILE A 343 -25.90 3.44 17.58
N THR A 344 -25.47 3.18 16.34
CA THR A 344 -26.10 2.23 15.44
C THR A 344 -25.37 0.90 15.47
N ARG A 345 -26.12 -0.20 15.44
CA ARG A 345 -25.55 -1.52 15.24
C ARG A 345 -25.45 -1.80 13.74
N LEU A 346 -24.25 -2.11 13.26
CA LEU A 346 -24.01 -2.43 11.85
C LEU A 346 -24.57 -3.81 11.48
N GLY A 347 -24.67 -4.04 10.17
CA GLY A 347 -25.04 -5.33 9.60
C GLY A 347 -23.98 -6.42 9.81
N GLU A 348 -24.34 -7.62 9.38
CA GLU A 348 -23.47 -8.79 9.41
C GLU A 348 -22.39 -8.69 8.32
N TRP A 349 -21.13 -8.89 8.69
CA TRP A 349 -20.00 -8.98 7.75
C TRP A 349 -19.48 -10.42 7.70
N ASN A 350 -20.14 -11.32 6.95
CA ASN A 350 -19.63 -12.68 6.65
C ASN A 350 -18.98 -13.45 7.83
N THR A 351 -19.49 -13.25 9.04
CA THR A 351 -19.03 -13.85 10.29
C THR A 351 -19.61 -15.25 10.46
N VAL A 352 -19.12 -15.99 11.46
CA VAL A 352 -19.58 -17.37 11.73
C VAL A 352 -21.09 -17.37 12.04
N ASP A 353 -21.86 -17.87 11.06
CA ASP A 353 -23.33 -17.99 11.06
C ASP A 353 -24.07 -16.67 11.38
N GLY A 354 -23.44 -15.52 11.13
CA GLY A 354 -24.00 -14.20 11.48
C GLY A 354 -24.25 -14.01 12.96
N ASN A 355 -23.51 -14.73 13.82
CA ASN A 355 -23.76 -14.72 15.25
C ASN A 355 -23.48 -13.32 15.85
N PRO A 356 -24.49 -12.66 16.47
CA PRO A 356 -24.36 -11.36 17.12
C PRO A 356 -23.28 -11.26 18.21
N ARG A 357 -22.71 -12.39 18.64
CA ARG A 357 -21.56 -12.45 19.55
C ARG A 357 -20.26 -11.97 18.90
N TRP A 358 -20.12 -12.10 17.58
CA TRP A 358 -18.88 -11.86 16.85
C TRP A 358 -19.02 -10.91 15.65
N CYS A 359 -20.23 -10.44 15.36
CA CYS A 359 -20.56 -9.60 14.21
C CYS A 359 -21.20 -8.30 14.66
N CYS A 360 -21.51 -7.45 13.66
CA CYS A 360 -22.54 -6.45 13.83
C CYS A 360 -22.14 -5.46 14.92
N THR A 361 -20.97 -4.87 14.70
CA THR A 361 -20.30 -3.91 15.59
C THR A 361 -21.16 -2.66 15.81
N TYR A 362 -20.79 -1.87 16.80
CA TYR A 362 -21.50 -0.64 17.14
C TYR A 362 -20.70 0.55 16.63
N ILE A 363 -21.34 1.36 15.79
CA ILE A 363 -20.77 2.60 15.28
C ILE A 363 -21.44 3.79 15.94
N LEU A 364 -20.62 4.70 16.46
CA LEU A 364 -21.05 6.01 16.93
C LEU A 364 -21.31 6.90 15.71
N ASP A 365 -22.45 7.58 15.70
CA ASP A 365 -22.83 8.45 14.59
C ASP A 365 -21.85 9.64 14.50
N PRO A 366 -21.38 10.00 13.29
CA PRO A 366 -20.45 11.11 13.12
C PRO A 366 -21.01 12.49 13.53
N SER A 367 -22.34 12.64 13.57
CA SER A 367 -23.00 13.85 14.04
C SER A 367 -23.07 13.97 15.57
N ASP A 368 -22.80 12.87 16.29
CA ASP A 368 -22.76 12.87 17.75
C ASP A 368 -21.49 13.56 18.26
N ALA A 369 -21.62 14.47 19.22
CA ALA A 369 -20.49 15.18 19.80
C ALA A 369 -19.44 14.22 20.40
N LEU A 370 -19.89 13.06 20.93
CA LEU A 370 -19.02 12.03 21.49
C LEU A 370 -18.06 11.46 20.44
N PHE A 371 -18.41 11.48 19.15
CA PHE A 371 -17.55 11.00 18.06
C PHE A 371 -16.23 11.77 18.03
N ILE A 372 -16.32 13.09 18.11
CA ILE A 372 -15.17 13.99 18.11
C ILE A 372 -14.35 13.80 19.39
N ASP A 373 -15.01 13.67 20.54
CA ASP A 373 -14.33 13.52 21.83
C ASP A 373 -13.52 12.22 21.90
N VAL A 374 -14.10 11.09 21.46
CA VAL A 374 -13.42 9.80 21.43
C VAL A 374 -12.25 9.81 20.45
N GLY A 375 -12.46 10.30 19.22
CA GLY A 375 -11.40 10.34 18.23
C GLY A 375 -10.25 11.27 18.62
N GLN A 376 -10.55 12.45 19.18
CA GLN A 376 -9.56 13.36 19.72
C GLN A 376 -8.77 12.71 20.87
N ALA A 377 -9.45 12.02 21.80
CA ALA A 377 -8.82 11.34 22.91
C ALA A 377 -7.84 10.26 22.42
N PHE A 378 -8.18 9.53 21.36
CA PHE A 378 -7.30 8.53 20.77
C PHE A 378 -6.02 9.12 20.20
N ILE A 379 -6.10 10.19 19.40
CA ILE A 379 -4.90 10.86 18.87
C ILE A 379 -4.04 11.42 20.01
N LYS A 380 -4.65 12.06 21.01
CA LYS A 380 -3.91 12.60 22.18
C LYS A 380 -3.24 11.49 22.99
N GLN A 381 -3.90 10.34 23.15
CA GLN A 381 -3.33 9.20 23.86
C GLN A 381 -2.15 8.60 23.08
N GLN A 382 -2.23 8.51 21.74
CA GLN A 382 -1.09 8.11 20.92
C GLN A 382 0.10 9.06 21.08
N MET A 383 -0.15 10.38 21.03
CA MET A 383 0.90 11.38 21.27
C MET A 383 1.51 11.26 22.67
N LYS A 384 0.71 10.91 23.69
CA LYS A 384 1.23 10.66 25.05
C LYS A 384 2.12 9.41 25.11
N GLU A 385 1.78 8.35 24.37
CA GLU A 385 2.54 7.10 24.37
C GLU A 385 3.82 7.16 23.53
N TYR A 386 3.76 7.86 22.39
CA TYR A 386 4.76 7.79 21.33
C TYR A 386 5.49 9.12 21.08
N GLY A 387 4.94 10.25 21.54
CA GLY A 387 5.41 11.60 21.20
C GLY A 387 4.77 12.14 19.91
N ASP A 388 5.09 13.39 19.55
CA ASP A 388 4.68 14.00 18.28
C ASP A 388 5.60 13.53 17.14
N ILE A 389 5.36 12.30 16.66
CA ILE A 389 6.22 11.62 15.69
C ILE A 389 5.66 11.63 14.26
N THR A 390 4.38 11.94 14.09
CA THR A 390 3.72 11.96 12.78
C THR A 390 2.52 12.90 12.77
N SER A 391 2.13 13.32 11.58
CA SER A 391 0.86 13.97 11.32
C SER A 391 -0.04 13.15 10.39
N ILE A 392 0.37 11.95 9.99
CA ILE A 392 -0.37 11.13 9.03
C ILE A 392 -1.08 10.01 9.78
N TYR A 393 -2.41 10.01 9.69
CA TYR A 393 -3.26 9.06 10.39
C TYR A 393 -4.12 8.28 9.41
N ASN A 394 -4.11 6.96 9.51
CA ASN A 394 -4.98 6.10 8.73
C ASN A 394 -6.31 5.87 9.44
N CYS A 395 -7.40 6.01 8.69
CA CYS A 395 -8.75 5.66 9.13
C CYS A 395 -9.55 5.17 7.93
N ASP A 396 -10.07 3.96 8.03
CA ASP A 396 -10.92 3.35 7.01
C ASP A 396 -12.29 3.15 7.63
N THR A 397 -13.23 4.02 7.26
CA THR A 397 -14.63 3.86 7.63
C THR A 397 -15.36 3.22 6.48
N PHE A 398 -16.25 2.26 6.76
CA PHE A 398 -17.01 1.54 5.75
C PHE A 398 -16.17 0.62 4.83
N ASN A 399 -15.03 0.11 5.32
CA ASN A 399 -14.30 -0.95 4.61
C ASN A 399 -15.14 -2.23 4.57
N GLU A 400 -15.63 -2.58 3.38
CA GLU A 400 -16.57 -3.68 3.13
C GLU A 400 -17.87 -3.62 3.95
N ASN A 401 -18.25 -2.42 4.40
CA ASN A 401 -19.55 -2.16 5.02
C ASN A 401 -20.22 -1.04 4.24
N THR A 402 -21.51 -1.16 3.94
CA THR A 402 -22.23 -0.10 3.22
C THR A 402 -22.66 1.01 4.21
N PRO A 403 -22.42 2.29 3.91
CA PRO A 403 -22.95 3.39 4.73
C PRO A 403 -24.49 3.30 4.84
N PRO A 404 -25.09 3.82 5.93
CA PRO A 404 -26.53 3.68 6.16
C PRO A 404 -27.40 4.42 5.13
N THR A 405 -26.82 5.39 4.41
CA THR A 405 -27.48 6.15 3.35
C THR A 405 -26.47 6.53 2.26
N ASN A 406 -26.95 6.66 1.02
CA ASN A 406 -26.17 7.14 -0.13
C ASN A 406 -26.27 8.67 -0.33
N GLU A 407 -26.90 9.39 0.59
CA GLU A 407 -27.04 10.85 0.52
C GLU A 407 -25.67 11.56 0.63
N PRO A 408 -25.25 12.34 -0.39
CA PRO A 408 -23.97 13.05 -0.38
C PRO A 408 -23.74 13.93 0.85
N ALA A 409 -24.79 14.58 1.36
CA ALA A 409 -24.69 15.43 2.56
C ALA A 409 -24.28 14.64 3.80
N TYR A 410 -24.84 13.44 3.99
CA TYR A 410 -24.45 12.55 5.09
C TYR A 410 -22.99 12.10 4.94
N ILE A 411 -22.60 11.63 3.75
CA ILE A 411 -21.22 11.17 3.47
C ILE A 411 -20.21 12.29 3.71
N SER A 412 -20.53 13.51 3.29
CA SER A 412 -19.69 14.69 3.54
C SER A 412 -19.55 14.97 5.04
N SER A 413 -20.67 14.96 5.78
CA SER A 413 -20.65 15.19 7.24
C SER A 413 -19.82 14.14 7.99
N LEU A 414 -19.91 12.88 7.58
CA LEU A 414 -19.10 11.77 8.08
C LEU A 414 -17.61 12.04 7.91
N GLY A 415 -17.19 12.34 6.67
CA GLY A 415 -15.78 12.57 6.38
C GLY A 415 -15.23 13.81 7.12
N SER A 416 -16.04 14.87 7.21
CA SER A 416 -15.69 16.07 7.98
C SER A 416 -15.53 15.77 9.47
N ALA A 417 -16.41 14.95 10.07
CA ALA A 417 -16.33 14.59 11.49
C ALA A 417 -15.10 13.72 11.81
N ILE A 418 -14.76 12.74 10.95
CA ILE A 418 -13.54 11.93 11.08
C ILE A 418 -12.30 12.83 11.09
N TYR A 419 -12.19 13.71 10.09
CA TYR A 419 -11.06 14.63 10.01
C TYR A 419 -11.05 15.66 11.16
N GLN A 420 -12.22 16.12 11.60
CA GLN A 420 -12.31 17.03 12.74
C GLN A 420 -11.79 16.36 14.02
N ALA A 421 -12.15 15.11 14.27
CA ALA A 421 -11.64 14.35 15.41
C ALA A 421 -10.10 14.21 15.36
N MET A 422 -9.54 13.90 14.18
CA MET A 422 -8.08 13.86 13.97
C MET A 422 -7.42 15.21 14.25
N SER A 423 -7.93 16.28 13.62
CA SER A 423 -7.33 17.61 13.65
C SER A 423 -7.41 18.28 15.02
N ARG A 424 -8.43 17.97 15.82
CA ARG A 424 -8.48 18.39 17.24
C ARG A 424 -7.45 17.69 18.11
N GLY A 425 -7.07 16.46 17.75
CA GLY A 425 -6.00 15.72 18.41
C GLY A 425 -4.61 16.20 17.99
N ASN A 426 -4.43 16.43 16.69
CA ASN A 426 -3.21 16.93 16.08
C ASN A 426 -3.56 17.94 14.97
N LYS A 427 -3.30 19.24 15.18
CA LYS A 427 -3.65 20.32 14.25
C LYS A 427 -3.07 20.17 12.84
N ASP A 428 -1.99 19.42 12.70
CA ASP A 428 -1.29 19.21 11.44
C ASP A 428 -1.79 17.93 10.71
N ALA A 429 -2.77 17.23 11.29
CA ALA A 429 -3.26 15.94 10.80
C ALA A 429 -3.54 15.92 9.29
N VAL A 430 -3.20 14.79 8.67
CA VAL A 430 -3.49 14.39 7.31
C VAL A 430 -4.12 13.01 7.39
N TRP A 431 -5.28 12.84 6.77
CA TRP A 431 -5.99 11.57 6.72
C TRP A 431 -5.49 10.73 5.54
N LEU A 432 -4.92 9.56 5.82
CA LEU A 432 -4.64 8.52 4.82
C LEU A 432 -5.79 7.51 4.79
N MET A 433 -6.49 7.35 3.66
CA MET A 433 -7.58 6.38 3.54
C MET A 433 -7.34 5.37 2.42
N GLN A 434 -7.83 4.15 2.59
CA GLN A 434 -7.90 3.15 1.53
C GLN A 434 -9.01 3.50 0.53
N GLY A 435 -8.67 3.51 -0.76
CA GLY A 435 -9.62 3.65 -1.86
C GLY A 435 -10.37 2.35 -2.20
N TRP A 436 -10.17 1.26 -1.44
CA TRP A 436 -10.77 -0.06 -1.70
C TRP A 436 -12.29 -0.02 -1.87
N LEU A 437 -12.97 0.76 -1.02
CA LEU A 437 -14.41 0.93 -1.05
C LEU A 437 -14.95 1.40 -2.41
N PHE A 438 -14.18 2.24 -3.14
CA PHE A 438 -14.54 2.71 -4.48
C PHE A 438 -14.51 1.60 -5.53
N TYR A 439 -13.76 0.53 -5.29
CA TYR A 439 -13.75 -0.68 -6.11
C TYR A 439 -14.75 -1.72 -5.60
N SER A 440 -14.69 -2.08 -4.32
CA SER A 440 -15.42 -3.22 -3.75
C SER A 440 -16.94 -3.03 -3.74
N ASP A 441 -17.40 -1.78 -3.63
CA ASP A 441 -18.81 -1.41 -3.68
C ASP A 441 -19.05 -0.25 -4.68
N ALA A 442 -18.55 -0.42 -5.90
CA ALA A 442 -18.69 0.56 -6.99
C ALA A 442 -20.16 0.89 -7.35
N ALA A 443 -21.11 0.03 -6.96
CA ALA A 443 -22.54 0.29 -7.14
C ALA A 443 -23.06 1.37 -6.20
N PHE A 444 -22.54 1.42 -4.97
CA PHE A 444 -22.80 2.47 -3.98
C PHE A 444 -21.97 3.72 -4.28
N TRP A 445 -20.66 3.57 -4.46
CA TRP A 445 -19.70 4.67 -4.58
C TRP A 445 -19.65 5.26 -5.99
N LYS A 446 -20.74 5.90 -6.40
CA LYS A 446 -20.80 6.66 -7.65
C LYS A 446 -20.11 8.03 -7.47
N GLU A 447 -19.93 8.74 -8.58
CA GLU A 447 -19.23 10.02 -8.61
C GLU A 447 -19.69 11.02 -7.53
N SER A 448 -20.99 11.17 -7.28
CA SER A 448 -21.48 12.11 -6.27
C SER A 448 -21.14 11.70 -4.84
N GLN A 449 -21.20 10.40 -4.51
CA GLN A 449 -20.79 9.85 -3.22
C GLN A 449 -19.27 9.95 -3.02
N MET A 450 -18.50 9.64 -4.07
CA MET A 450 -17.03 9.75 -4.04
C MET A 450 -16.60 11.20 -3.80
N LYS A 451 -17.14 12.16 -4.57
CA LYS A 451 -16.86 13.59 -4.38
C LYS A 451 -17.27 14.07 -2.98
N ALA A 452 -18.43 13.62 -2.48
CA ALA A 452 -18.87 13.98 -1.13
C ALA A 452 -17.87 13.58 -0.05
N LEU A 453 -17.31 12.37 -0.14
CA LEU A 453 -16.28 11.90 0.80
C LEU A 453 -14.96 12.63 0.59
N LEU A 454 -14.46 12.66 -0.64
CA LEU A 454 -13.14 13.18 -0.98
C LEU A 454 -13.02 14.70 -0.75
N HIS A 455 -14.11 15.45 -0.90
CA HIS A 455 -14.16 16.90 -0.69
C HIS A 455 -14.72 17.31 0.69
N SER A 456 -14.99 16.34 1.57
CA SER A 456 -15.39 16.60 2.97
C SER A 456 -14.25 17.19 3.82
N VAL A 457 -13.04 17.19 3.30
CA VAL A 457 -11.80 17.60 3.96
C VAL A 457 -11.04 18.56 3.04
N PRO A 458 -10.35 19.59 3.59
CA PRO A 458 -9.54 20.47 2.76
C PRO A 458 -8.52 19.72 1.89
N ILE A 459 -8.30 20.18 0.65
CA ILE A 459 -7.30 19.60 -0.25
C ILE A 459 -5.92 19.64 0.42
N GLY A 460 -5.16 18.54 0.32
CA GLY A 460 -3.86 18.37 0.98
C GLY A 460 -3.95 17.90 2.44
N LYS A 461 -5.16 17.75 2.99
CA LYS A 461 -5.42 17.15 4.30
C LYS A 461 -5.97 15.72 4.24
N MET A 462 -6.07 15.19 3.03
CA MET A 462 -6.40 13.80 2.73
C MET A 462 -5.43 13.26 1.67
N MET A 463 -5.05 11.99 1.79
CA MET A 463 -4.38 11.19 0.78
C MET A 463 -5.12 9.86 0.62
N VAL A 464 -5.33 9.43 -0.62
CA VAL A 464 -5.99 8.15 -0.93
C VAL A 464 -4.96 7.12 -1.35
N LEU A 465 -5.03 5.91 -0.81
CA LEU A 465 -4.35 4.75 -1.36
C LEU A 465 -5.21 4.18 -2.48
N ASP A 466 -4.80 4.34 -3.75
CA ASP A 466 -5.43 3.64 -4.87
C ASP A 466 -5.01 2.17 -4.79
N LEU A 467 -5.72 1.43 -3.93
CA LEU A 467 -5.19 0.27 -3.22
C LEU A 467 -4.82 -0.88 -4.17
N PHE A 468 -5.58 -1.01 -5.26
CA PHE A 468 -5.51 -2.12 -6.22
C PHE A 468 -5.19 -1.62 -7.64
N ALA A 469 -4.32 -0.61 -7.73
CA ALA A 469 -4.06 0.09 -8.97
C ALA A 469 -3.26 -0.71 -10.01
N ASP A 470 -2.61 -1.79 -9.58
CA ASP A 470 -1.93 -2.75 -10.45
C ASP A 470 -2.88 -3.52 -11.39
N VAL A 471 -4.16 -3.64 -11.01
CA VAL A 471 -5.18 -4.35 -11.82
C VAL A 471 -6.43 -3.51 -12.06
N LYS A 472 -6.90 -2.74 -11.08
CA LYS A 472 -8.14 -1.95 -11.11
C LYS A 472 -7.89 -0.51 -10.64
N PRO A 473 -7.12 0.30 -11.40
CA PRO A 473 -6.79 1.67 -11.04
C PRO A 473 -8.02 2.59 -11.00
N ILE A 474 -8.33 3.13 -9.83
CA ILE A 474 -9.45 4.06 -9.64
C ILE A 474 -9.10 5.46 -10.16
N TRP A 475 -7.82 5.85 -10.16
CA TRP A 475 -7.40 7.16 -10.67
C TRP A 475 -7.86 7.45 -12.11
N GLN A 476 -7.96 6.41 -12.95
CA GLN A 476 -8.37 6.50 -14.35
C GLN A 476 -9.84 6.87 -14.52
N THR A 477 -10.70 6.41 -13.60
CA THR A 477 -12.17 6.59 -13.69
C THR A 477 -12.69 7.68 -12.76
N SER A 478 -11.84 8.21 -11.88
CA SER A 478 -12.18 9.24 -10.89
C SER A 478 -11.57 10.62 -11.20
N SER A 479 -11.08 10.82 -12.43
CA SER A 479 -10.40 12.06 -12.84
C SER A 479 -9.32 12.47 -11.84
N GLN A 480 -8.40 11.55 -11.51
CA GLN A 480 -7.34 11.77 -10.50
C GLN A 480 -7.91 12.03 -9.10
N PHE A 481 -8.86 11.19 -8.65
CA PHE A 481 -9.57 11.35 -7.37
C PHE A 481 -10.14 12.76 -7.16
N TYR A 482 -10.65 13.37 -8.24
CA TYR A 482 -11.24 14.70 -8.25
C TYR A 482 -10.36 15.77 -7.57
N GLY A 483 -9.03 15.70 -7.76
CA GLY A 483 -8.08 16.67 -7.22
C GLY A 483 -7.46 16.30 -5.87
N VAL A 484 -7.90 15.20 -5.23
CA VAL A 484 -7.29 14.71 -3.98
C VAL A 484 -5.99 13.96 -4.29
N PRO A 485 -4.89 14.20 -3.54
CA PRO A 485 -3.66 13.45 -3.69
C PRO A 485 -3.85 11.94 -3.46
N TYR A 486 -3.16 11.11 -4.26
CA TYR A 486 -3.22 9.66 -4.08
C TYR A 486 -1.87 8.97 -4.26
N ILE A 487 -1.76 7.76 -3.71
CA ILE A 487 -0.61 6.86 -3.86
C ILE A 487 -1.06 5.69 -4.73
N TRP A 488 -0.39 5.48 -5.86
CA TRP A 488 -0.62 4.31 -6.71
C TRP A 488 -0.09 3.08 -6.00
N CYS A 489 -0.96 2.13 -5.65
CA CYS A 489 -0.57 0.95 -4.89
C CYS A 489 -0.73 -0.34 -5.68
N MET A 490 0.22 -1.24 -5.48
CA MET A 490 0.11 -2.62 -5.90
C MET A 490 -0.46 -3.45 -4.73
N LEU A 491 -1.65 -4.02 -4.92
CA LEU A 491 -2.25 -4.91 -3.92
C LEU A 491 -1.66 -6.31 -4.03
N HIS A 492 -1.61 -6.85 -5.25
CA HIS A 492 -1.05 -8.15 -5.63
C HIS A 492 -1.60 -9.41 -4.94
N ASN A 493 -1.73 -9.46 -3.62
CA ASN A 493 -2.03 -10.67 -2.86
C ASN A 493 -3.21 -10.51 -1.92
N PHE A 494 -4.05 -11.53 -1.90
CA PHE A 494 -5.16 -11.68 -0.96
C PHE A 494 -4.95 -12.85 -0.01
N GLY A 495 -5.30 -12.66 1.26
CA GLY A 495 -5.30 -13.69 2.31
C GLY A 495 -3.94 -14.27 2.69
N GLY A 496 -2.83 -13.78 2.13
CA GLY A 496 -1.54 -14.46 2.22
C GLY A 496 -1.50 -15.78 1.46
N ASN A 497 -2.35 -15.95 0.44
CA ASN A 497 -2.33 -17.14 -0.41
C ASN A 497 -0.97 -17.30 -1.10
N ILE A 498 -0.46 -18.53 -1.16
CA ILE A 498 0.83 -18.84 -1.77
C ILE A 498 0.59 -19.34 -3.18
N GLU A 499 0.96 -18.51 -4.14
CA GLU A 499 0.96 -18.84 -5.57
C GLU A 499 2.06 -18.06 -6.28
N MET A 500 2.36 -18.45 -7.52
CA MET A 500 3.20 -17.65 -8.40
C MET A 500 2.30 -16.80 -9.28
N TYR A 501 2.27 -15.49 -9.02
CA TYR A 501 1.39 -14.56 -9.72
C TYR A 501 2.04 -13.17 -9.80
N GLY A 502 1.80 -12.44 -10.88
CA GLY A 502 2.15 -11.03 -11.02
C GLY A 502 1.70 -10.43 -12.34
N VAL A 503 1.77 -9.10 -12.40
CA VAL A 503 1.43 -8.27 -13.56
C VAL A 503 2.59 -7.31 -13.85
N LEU A 504 3.78 -7.85 -14.14
CA LEU A 504 5.03 -7.09 -14.17
C LEU A 504 5.00 -5.92 -15.17
N ASP A 505 4.28 -6.01 -16.29
CA ASP A 505 4.14 -4.90 -17.23
C ASP A 505 3.35 -3.74 -16.64
N SER A 506 2.23 -4.05 -15.99
CA SER A 506 1.39 -3.06 -15.29
C SER A 506 2.17 -2.38 -14.17
N ILE A 507 2.99 -3.14 -13.42
CA ILE A 507 3.85 -2.59 -12.38
C ILE A 507 4.92 -1.69 -12.97
N SER A 508 5.50 -2.08 -14.11
CA SER A 508 6.56 -1.32 -14.78
C SER A 508 6.06 0.00 -15.39
N SER A 509 4.86 0.05 -15.97
CA SER A 509 4.34 1.26 -16.60
C SER A 509 3.38 2.06 -15.71
N GLY A 510 2.53 1.40 -14.92
CA GLY A 510 1.40 1.99 -14.20
C GLY A 510 1.75 3.22 -13.36
N PRO A 511 2.76 3.16 -12.46
CA PRO A 511 3.22 4.33 -11.71
C PRO A 511 3.68 5.51 -12.58
N ILE A 512 4.31 5.23 -13.74
CA ILE A 512 4.80 6.26 -14.65
C ILE A 512 3.64 6.90 -15.41
N ASP A 513 2.74 6.07 -15.94
CA ASP A 513 1.55 6.49 -16.66
C ASP A 513 0.67 7.37 -15.76
N ALA A 514 0.41 6.92 -14.53
CA ALA A 514 -0.35 7.67 -13.52
C ALA A 514 0.29 9.02 -13.19
N ARG A 515 1.60 9.07 -12.94
CA ARG A 515 2.31 10.30 -12.56
C ARG A 515 2.43 11.31 -13.71
N THR A 516 2.61 10.84 -14.93
CA THR A 516 2.79 11.71 -16.12
C THR A 516 1.49 12.08 -16.82
N SER A 517 0.36 11.48 -16.40
CA SER A 517 -0.96 11.80 -16.92
C SER A 517 -1.36 13.26 -16.66
N TYR A 518 -2.23 13.78 -17.52
CA TYR A 518 -2.72 15.14 -17.41
C TYR A 518 -3.41 15.38 -16.06
N ASN A 519 -3.05 16.48 -15.40
CA ASN A 519 -3.54 16.85 -14.06
C ASN A 519 -3.34 15.78 -12.97
N SER A 520 -2.31 14.93 -13.11
CA SER A 520 -2.02 13.92 -12.08
C SER A 520 -1.89 14.53 -10.69
N THR A 521 -2.56 13.90 -9.72
CA THR A 521 -2.42 14.18 -8.28
C THR A 521 -1.68 13.06 -7.58
N MET A 522 -0.99 12.20 -8.33
CA MET A 522 -0.21 11.10 -7.77
C MET A 522 0.98 11.65 -6.97
N VAL A 523 1.07 11.28 -5.71
CA VAL A 523 2.13 11.70 -4.77
C VAL A 523 2.97 10.54 -4.25
N GLY A 524 2.72 9.31 -4.70
CA GLY A 524 3.49 8.18 -4.24
C GLY A 524 3.24 6.89 -4.99
N VAL A 525 4.12 5.94 -4.74
CA VAL A 525 3.95 4.51 -5.08
C VAL A 525 3.82 3.70 -3.80
N GLY A 526 3.15 2.55 -3.84
CA GLY A 526 2.89 1.78 -2.64
C GLY A 526 2.75 0.28 -2.84
N MET A 527 3.01 -0.47 -1.77
CA MET A 527 2.83 -1.92 -1.69
C MET A 527 1.82 -2.25 -0.59
N CYS A 528 0.69 -2.84 -0.96
CA CYS A 528 -0.50 -2.99 -0.11
C CYS A 528 -0.96 -4.46 0.04
N MET A 529 -0.05 -5.42 -0.05
CA MET A 529 -0.37 -6.84 0.02
C MET A 529 -1.07 -7.24 1.31
N GLU A 530 -2.10 -8.10 1.21
CA GLU A 530 -2.74 -8.64 2.40
C GLU A 530 -1.80 -9.55 3.19
N GLY A 531 -1.00 -10.38 2.51
CA GLY A 531 0.08 -11.15 3.12
C GLY A 531 1.39 -10.99 2.33
N ILE A 532 2.51 -11.18 3.01
CA ILE A 532 3.86 -11.00 2.44
C ILE A 532 4.66 -12.31 2.48
N GLU A 533 5.96 -12.26 2.17
CA GLU A 533 6.86 -13.43 2.18
C GLU A 533 6.61 -14.45 1.06
N HIS A 534 6.23 -13.94 -0.12
CA HIS A 534 6.13 -14.69 -1.38
C HIS A 534 6.57 -13.81 -2.56
N ASN A 535 6.44 -14.28 -3.82
CA ASN A 535 6.66 -13.53 -5.08
C ASN A 535 7.69 -12.37 -5.05
N PRO A 536 8.96 -12.61 -4.64
CA PRO A 536 9.91 -11.52 -4.39
C PRO A 536 10.26 -10.68 -5.63
N VAL A 537 10.10 -11.26 -6.83
CA VAL A 537 10.31 -10.57 -8.11
C VAL A 537 9.35 -9.39 -8.29
N VAL A 538 8.11 -9.54 -7.81
CA VAL A 538 7.05 -8.55 -7.91
C VAL A 538 7.36 -7.37 -6.99
N TYR A 539 7.73 -7.66 -5.74
CA TYR A 539 8.01 -6.63 -4.73
C TYR A 539 9.32 -5.88 -4.98
N GLU A 540 10.34 -6.56 -5.51
CA GLU A 540 11.58 -5.89 -5.91
C GLU A 540 11.35 -4.95 -7.10
N LEU A 541 10.54 -5.33 -8.09
CA LEU A 541 10.20 -4.43 -9.19
C LEU A 541 9.40 -3.24 -8.68
N MET A 542 8.33 -3.49 -7.91
CA MET A 542 7.43 -2.43 -7.44
C MET A 542 8.15 -1.38 -6.59
N SER A 543 9.01 -1.81 -5.66
CA SER A 543 9.80 -0.88 -4.85
C SER A 543 10.79 -0.06 -5.68
N GLU A 544 11.39 -0.65 -6.72
CA GLU A 544 12.30 0.05 -7.62
C GLU A 544 11.59 1.15 -8.42
N MET A 545 10.30 0.98 -8.74
CA MET A 545 9.51 1.97 -9.47
C MET A 545 9.38 3.31 -8.73
N ALA A 546 9.64 3.36 -7.42
CA ALA A 546 9.75 4.60 -6.66
C ALA A 546 10.92 5.51 -7.11
N PHE A 547 11.92 4.94 -7.79
CA PHE A 547 13.15 5.61 -8.23
C PHE A 547 13.27 5.67 -9.75
N ARG A 548 12.25 5.22 -10.49
CA ARG A 548 12.25 5.18 -11.95
C ARG A 548 11.44 6.34 -12.51
N SER A 549 12.04 7.11 -13.42
CA SER A 549 11.35 8.17 -14.15
C SER A 549 10.68 7.67 -15.44
N GLN A 550 11.04 6.47 -15.89
CA GLN A 550 10.59 5.78 -17.10
C GLN A 550 10.26 4.32 -16.76
N LYS A 551 9.41 3.70 -17.59
CA LYS A 551 9.14 2.26 -17.45
C LYS A 551 10.41 1.44 -17.61
N VAL A 552 10.42 0.26 -17.00
CA VAL A 552 11.51 -0.71 -17.11
C VAL A 552 11.19 -1.73 -18.21
N GLU A 553 12.18 -2.05 -19.04
CA GLU A 553 12.08 -3.18 -19.97
C GLU A 553 12.18 -4.49 -19.18
N VAL A 554 11.02 -5.13 -18.95
CA VAL A 554 10.87 -6.20 -17.95
C VAL A 554 11.74 -7.41 -18.26
N GLU A 555 11.85 -7.83 -19.52
CA GLU A 555 12.70 -8.96 -19.90
C GLU A 555 14.17 -8.73 -19.55
N ASP A 556 14.70 -7.53 -19.82
CA ASP A 556 16.09 -7.19 -19.52
C ASP A 556 16.31 -7.05 -18.01
N TRP A 557 15.33 -6.49 -17.31
CA TRP A 557 15.35 -6.42 -15.86
C TRP A 557 15.36 -7.83 -15.23
N LEU A 558 14.59 -8.78 -15.77
CA LEU A 558 14.53 -10.17 -15.30
C LEU A 558 15.83 -10.94 -15.56
N LYS A 559 16.52 -10.68 -16.68
CA LYS A 559 17.88 -11.23 -16.90
C LYS A 559 18.82 -10.79 -15.79
N SER A 560 18.79 -9.51 -15.42
CA SER A 560 19.61 -9.00 -14.32
C SER A 560 19.13 -9.52 -12.96
N TYR A 561 17.82 -9.58 -12.71
CA TYR A 561 17.23 -10.10 -11.49
C TYR A 561 17.65 -11.56 -11.23
N SER A 562 17.53 -12.41 -12.24
CA SER A 562 17.89 -13.82 -12.12
C SER A 562 19.39 -14.02 -11.84
N TYR A 563 20.27 -13.26 -12.50
CA TYR A 563 21.70 -13.26 -12.19
C TYR A 563 21.97 -12.91 -10.72
N ARG A 564 21.38 -11.80 -10.23
CA ARG A 564 21.60 -11.36 -8.84
C ARG A 564 21.06 -12.36 -7.82
N ARG A 565 19.84 -12.85 -8.07
CA ARG A 565 19.15 -13.78 -7.18
C ARG A 565 19.91 -15.09 -6.99
N TYR A 566 20.59 -15.57 -8.03
CA TYR A 566 21.30 -16.85 -7.99
C TYR A 566 22.83 -16.72 -7.93
N GLY A 567 23.37 -15.50 -7.99
CA GLY A 567 24.81 -15.21 -7.91
C GLY A 567 25.62 -15.62 -9.14
N GLN A 568 24.97 -16.14 -10.18
CA GLN A 568 25.62 -16.60 -11.40
C GLN A 568 24.70 -16.51 -12.61
N SER A 569 25.29 -16.35 -13.79
CA SER A 569 24.54 -16.34 -15.06
C SER A 569 24.31 -17.77 -15.54
N ASN A 570 23.08 -18.08 -15.93
CA ASN A 570 22.73 -19.37 -16.50
C ASN A 570 21.64 -19.18 -17.56
N VAL A 571 21.91 -19.64 -18.78
CA VAL A 571 21.03 -19.43 -19.94
C VAL A 571 19.69 -20.15 -19.79
N GLU A 572 19.66 -21.33 -19.18
CA GLU A 572 18.42 -22.08 -18.96
C GLU A 572 17.55 -21.42 -17.89
N ILE A 573 18.17 -20.83 -16.86
CA ILE A 573 17.45 -20.02 -15.87
C ILE A 573 16.86 -18.77 -16.52
N GLN A 574 17.58 -18.10 -17.42
CA GLN A 574 17.05 -16.93 -18.13
C GLN A 574 15.86 -17.30 -19.01
N LYS A 575 15.94 -18.42 -19.75
CA LYS A 575 14.80 -18.96 -20.51
C LYS A 575 13.61 -19.29 -19.61
N ALA A 576 13.86 -19.89 -18.45
CA ALA A 576 12.80 -20.18 -17.48
C ALA A 576 12.12 -18.89 -17.00
N TRP A 577 12.88 -17.85 -16.65
CA TRP A 577 12.30 -16.55 -16.27
C TRP A 577 11.52 -15.87 -17.39
N ALA A 578 11.95 -16.00 -18.64
CA ALA A 578 11.18 -15.53 -19.79
C ALA A 578 9.83 -16.27 -19.90
N ILE A 579 9.81 -17.59 -19.71
CA ILE A 579 8.55 -18.36 -19.66
C ILE A 579 7.66 -17.89 -18.51
N LEU A 580 8.20 -17.75 -17.29
CA LEU A 580 7.43 -17.32 -16.13
C LEU A 580 6.86 -15.91 -16.33
N TYR A 581 7.62 -15.00 -16.94
CA TYR A 581 7.18 -13.67 -17.32
C TYR A 581 6.00 -13.71 -18.29
N HIS A 582 6.11 -14.42 -19.41
CA HIS A 582 5.02 -14.50 -20.40
C HIS A 582 3.84 -15.39 -19.98
N THR A 583 3.82 -15.89 -18.74
CA THR A 583 2.74 -16.72 -18.22
C THR A 583 2.22 -16.15 -16.89
N ILE A 584 2.81 -16.56 -15.77
CA ILE A 584 2.28 -16.33 -14.43
C ILE A 584 2.65 -14.96 -13.85
N TYR A 585 3.72 -14.34 -14.33
CA TYR A 585 4.17 -13.01 -13.89
C TYR A 585 3.74 -11.87 -14.82
N ASN A 586 2.94 -12.15 -15.85
CA ASN A 586 2.26 -11.13 -16.63
C ASN A 586 0.82 -11.58 -16.96
N CYS A 587 0.08 -11.95 -15.92
CA CYS A 587 -1.26 -12.49 -16.07
C CYS A 587 -2.24 -11.42 -16.60
N THR A 588 -3.17 -11.81 -17.46
CA THR A 588 -4.16 -10.91 -18.07
C THR A 588 -5.60 -11.25 -17.68
N ASP A 589 -5.80 -12.08 -16.66
CA ASP A 589 -7.13 -12.52 -16.22
C ASP A 589 -7.96 -11.42 -15.55
N GLY A 590 -7.32 -10.33 -15.14
CA GLY A 590 -7.96 -9.20 -14.48
C GLY A 590 -8.49 -9.53 -13.08
N ILE A 591 -8.04 -10.64 -12.50
CA ILE A 591 -8.37 -11.14 -11.17
C ILE A 591 -7.04 -11.24 -10.43
N ALA A 592 -6.76 -10.34 -9.48
CA ALA A 592 -5.71 -10.69 -8.51
C ALA A 592 -6.29 -11.75 -7.57
N VAL A 593 -5.49 -12.77 -7.28
CA VAL A 593 -5.93 -14.03 -6.67
C VAL A 593 -5.61 -14.08 -5.17
#